data_AF-A0A7S1PV61-F1
#
_entry.id   AF-A0A7S1PV61-F1
#
_cell.length_a   1.000
_cell.length_b   1.000
_cell.length_c   1.000
_cell.angle_alpha   90.00
_cell.angle_beta   90.00
_cell.angle_gamma   90.00
#
_symmetry.space_group_name_H-M   'P 1'
#
loop_
_entity.id
_entity.type
_entity.pdbx_description
1 polymer ?
#
loop_
_entity_poly.entity_id
_entity_poly.type
_entity_poly.pdbx_seq_one_letter_code
_entity_poly.pdbx_strand_id
1 'polypeptide(L)'
;IAGLYRTGKSFLLNRLLGLQDGFEIGPSVNPCTKGLWIWGQPVQLAPDYHCILIDTEGLGSTQRTASCDMQIFSLCILLSSYFIYNSLGAIDEQAIDDLHLVLHLAKHIQVRSRKGSDAERSSELAQHFPAFLWVLRDFHLRLVDERGAAV
;
A
#
# COMPACT_ATOMS: atom_id res chain seq x y z
N ILE A 1 -2.25 -3.75 -1.57
CA ILE A 1 -2.15 -3.16 -0.20
C ILE A 1 -0.71 -3.27 0.26
N ALA A 2 -0.19 -2.28 0.97
CA ALA A 2 1.16 -2.32 1.52
C ALA A 2 1.25 -1.59 2.86
N GLY A 3 2.39 -1.73 3.56
CA GLY A 3 2.62 -1.17 4.89
C GLY A 3 3.44 -2.11 5.78
N LEU A 4 3.74 -1.69 7.00
CA LEU A 4 4.58 -2.43 7.94
C LEU A 4 4.12 -3.89 8.14
N TYR A 5 5.05 -4.78 8.45
CA TYR A 5 4.71 -6.16 8.84
C TYR A 5 3.80 -6.17 10.07
N ARG A 6 2.95 -7.19 10.19
CA ARG A 6 2.08 -7.42 11.37
C ARG A 6 0.98 -6.38 11.60
N THR A 7 0.62 -5.60 10.59
CA THR A 7 -0.46 -4.60 10.66
C THR A 7 -1.82 -5.11 10.16
N GLY A 8 -1.96 -6.42 9.90
CA GLY A 8 -3.24 -7.03 9.51
C GLY A 8 -3.67 -6.78 8.06
N LYS A 9 -2.71 -6.67 7.12
CA LYS A 9 -2.95 -6.47 5.68
C LYS A 9 -3.70 -7.63 5.03
N SER A 10 -3.16 -8.85 5.14
CA SER A 10 -3.75 -10.07 4.57
C SER A 10 -5.15 -10.34 5.15
N PHE A 11 -5.33 -10.07 6.45
CA PHE A 11 -6.65 -10.12 7.10
C PHE A 11 -7.64 -9.14 6.46
N LEU A 12 -7.23 -7.89 6.22
CA LEU A 12 -8.09 -6.89 5.59
C LEU A 12 -8.52 -7.32 4.18
N LEU A 13 -7.58 -7.87 3.38
CA LEU A 13 -7.91 -8.39 2.05
C LEU A 13 -8.87 -9.57 2.09
N ASN A 14 -8.70 -10.50 3.03
CA ASN A 14 -9.63 -11.63 3.20
C ASN A 14 -11.04 -11.15 3.53
N ARG A 15 -11.16 -10.08 4.35
CA ARG A 15 -12.46 -9.45 4.62
C ARG A 15 -13.07 -8.80 3.38
N LEU A 16 -12.28 -8.15 2.53
CA LEU A 16 -12.75 -7.61 1.24
C LEU A 16 -13.21 -8.72 0.30
N LEU A 17 -12.56 -9.88 0.34
CA LEU A 17 -12.96 -11.07 -0.41
C LEU A 17 -14.20 -11.77 0.15
N GLY A 18 -14.63 -11.44 1.37
CA GLY A 18 -15.66 -12.20 2.08
C GLY A 18 -15.22 -13.62 2.46
N LEU A 19 -13.92 -13.90 2.47
CA LEU A 19 -13.34 -15.21 2.76
C LEU A 19 -12.77 -15.25 4.17
N GLN A 20 -12.89 -16.42 4.83
CA GLN A 20 -12.18 -16.69 6.07
C GLN A 20 -10.77 -17.24 5.78
N ASP A 21 -10.67 -18.12 4.78
CA ASP A 21 -9.43 -18.76 4.34
C ASP A 21 -9.00 -18.24 2.96
N GLY A 22 -8.33 -17.08 2.95
CA GLY A 22 -7.79 -16.45 1.73
C GLY A 22 -6.26 -16.37 1.75
N PHE A 23 -5.73 -15.15 1.68
CA PHE A 23 -4.31 -14.88 1.94
C PHE A 23 -3.90 -15.42 3.31
N GLU A 24 -2.71 -16.01 3.38
CA GLU A 24 -2.20 -16.63 4.60
C GLU A 24 -2.07 -15.59 5.73
N ILE A 25 -2.57 -15.95 6.91
CA ILE A 25 -2.49 -15.13 8.12
C ILE A 25 -1.71 -15.90 9.20
N GLY A 26 -0.42 -15.59 9.35
CA GLY A 26 0.39 -16.19 10.40
C GLY A 26 0.15 -15.53 11.77
N PRO A 27 0.19 -16.26 12.90
CA PRO A 27 0.11 -15.68 14.24
C PRO A 27 1.48 -15.34 14.87
N SER A 28 2.58 -15.76 14.24
CA SER A 28 3.94 -15.64 14.80
C SER A 28 4.51 -14.21 14.73
N VAL A 29 5.77 -14.01 15.12
CA VAL A 29 6.47 -12.72 14.93
C VAL A 29 7.12 -12.59 13.55
N ASN A 30 7.34 -13.71 12.84
CA ASN A 30 8.01 -13.73 11.54
C ASN A 30 7.10 -13.18 10.43
N PRO A 31 7.60 -12.51 9.38
CA PRO A 31 6.77 -12.14 8.24
C PRO A 31 6.09 -13.37 7.64
N CYS A 32 4.79 -13.26 7.35
CA CYS A 32 4.00 -14.34 6.77
C CYS A 32 4.02 -14.25 5.24
N THR A 33 3.53 -13.13 4.69
CA THR A 33 3.65 -12.82 3.26
C THR A 33 5.10 -12.54 2.89
N LYS A 34 5.63 -13.25 1.89
CA LYS A 34 6.96 -12.98 1.30
C LYS A 34 6.80 -12.53 -0.16
N GLY A 35 7.38 -11.39 -0.52
CA GLY A 35 7.27 -10.78 -1.83
C GLY A 35 5.91 -10.13 -2.09
N LEU A 36 5.35 -10.41 -3.25
CA LEU A 36 4.07 -9.88 -3.72
C LEU A 36 3.18 -11.05 -4.11
N TRP A 37 1.97 -11.08 -3.56
CA TRP A 37 0.99 -12.14 -3.76
C TRP A 37 -0.23 -11.59 -4.47
N ILE A 38 -0.65 -12.27 -5.52
CA ILE A 38 -1.83 -11.90 -6.31
C ILE A 38 -2.91 -12.93 -6.05
N TRP A 39 -4.13 -12.47 -5.76
CA TRP A 39 -5.26 -13.37 -5.61
C TRP A 39 -5.60 -14.03 -6.96
N GLY A 40 -5.69 -15.36 -6.97
CA GLY A 40 -5.76 -16.15 -8.21
C GLY A 40 -7.07 -16.00 -9.00
N GLN A 41 -8.11 -15.42 -8.40
CA GLN A 41 -9.40 -15.23 -9.07
C GLN A 41 -9.81 -13.75 -9.03
N PRO A 42 -9.97 -13.09 -10.19
CA PRO A 42 -10.45 -11.71 -10.20
C PRO A 42 -11.83 -11.58 -9.57
N VAL A 43 -12.01 -10.57 -8.72
CA VAL A 43 -13.29 -10.25 -8.07
C VAL A 43 -14.08 -9.36 -9.01
N GLN A 44 -15.26 -9.81 -9.45
CA GLN A 44 -16.13 -9.00 -10.30
C GLN A 44 -16.83 -7.93 -9.44
N LEU A 45 -16.57 -6.64 -9.72
CA LEU A 45 -17.23 -5.52 -9.03
C LEU A 45 -18.39 -4.94 -9.86
N ALA A 46 -18.32 -5.08 -11.19
CA ALA A 46 -19.37 -4.70 -12.15
C ALA A 46 -19.27 -5.60 -13.40
N PRO A 47 -20.26 -5.62 -14.32
CA PRO A 47 -20.25 -6.51 -15.49
C PRO A 47 -18.93 -6.51 -16.28
N ASP A 48 -18.34 -5.34 -16.49
CA ASP A 48 -17.09 -5.15 -17.24
C ASP A 48 -15.89 -4.75 -16.35
N TYR A 49 -16.03 -4.84 -15.02
CA TYR A 49 -15.00 -4.40 -14.08
C TYR A 49 -14.61 -5.51 -13.12
N HIS A 50 -13.36 -5.95 -13.26
CA HIS A 50 -12.74 -6.96 -12.40
C HIS A 50 -11.63 -6.33 -11.57
N CYS A 51 -11.59 -6.68 -10.29
CA CYS A 51 -10.56 -6.26 -9.35
C CYS A 51 -9.63 -7.43 -9.07
N ILE A 52 -8.33 -7.18 -9.12
CA ILE A 52 -7.30 -8.10 -8.69
C ILE A 52 -6.73 -7.57 -7.38
N LEU A 53 -6.73 -8.41 -6.35
CA LEU A 53 -6.18 -8.04 -5.05
C LEU A 53 -4.72 -8.48 -4.97
N ILE A 54 -3.88 -7.55 -4.52
CA ILE A 54 -2.45 -7.75 -4.36
C ILE A 54 -2.10 -7.53 -2.88
N ASP A 55 -1.61 -8.57 -2.22
CA ASP A 55 -0.99 -8.49 -0.89
C ASP A 55 0.52 -8.35 -1.03
N THR A 56 1.13 -7.51 -0.20
CA THR A 56 2.58 -7.38 -0.15
C THR A 56 3.13 -7.84 1.17
N GLU A 57 4.36 -8.32 1.14
CA GLU A 57 5.20 -8.44 2.33
C GLU A 57 5.21 -7.13 3.11
N GLY A 58 5.31 -7.27 4.42
CA GLY A 58 5.40 -6.11 5.31
C GLY A 58 6.79 -5.51 5.32
N LEU A 59 6.84 -4.18 5.21
CA LEU A 59 8.07 -3.40 5.36
C LEU A 59 8.65 -3.56 6.76
N GLY A 60 9.97 -3.49 6.89
CA GLY A 60 10.67 -3.49 8.19
C GLY A 60 10.86 -4.87 8.79
N SER A 61 10.82 -5.93 7.96
CA SER A 61 11.12 -7.28 8.44
C SER A 61 12.60 -7.43 8.80
N THR A 62 12.89 -8.12 9.91
CA THR A 62 14.26 -8.28 10.44
C THR A 62 15.23 -9.03 9.53
N GLN A 63 14.74 -9.65 8.46
CA GLN A 63 15.51 -10.52 7.56
C GLN A 63 15.91 -9.85 6.24
N ARG A 64 15.45 -8.62 5.95
CA ARG A 64 15.66 -7.97 4.65
C ARG A 64 16.36 -6.61 4.74
N THR A 65 17.01 -6.24 3.64
CA THR A 65 17.58 -4.91 3.46
C THR A 65 16.47 -3.92 3.10
N ALA A 66 16.60 -2.67 3.60
CA ALA A 66 15.67 -1.59 3.28
C ALA A 66 15.46 -1.39 1.76
N SER A 67 16.48 -1.71 0.94
CA SER A 67 16.38 -1.68 -0.52
C SER A 67 15.38 -2.67 -1.12
N CYS A 68 15.24 -3.87 -0.55
CA CYS A 68 14.34 -4.91 -1.07
C CYS A 68 12.88 -4.55 -0.77
N ASP A 69 12.61 -4.13 0.47
CA ASP A 69 11.29 -3.67 0.92
C ASP A 69 10.78 -2.53 0.04
N MET A 70 11.68 -1.60 -0.27
CA MET A 70 11.39 -0.45 -1.11
C MET A 70 11.10 -0.80 -2.57
N GLN A 71 11.77 -1.81 -3.13
CA GLN A 71 11.51 -2.31 -4.48
C GLN A 71 10.13 -2.97 -4.57
N ILE A 72 9.77 -3.83 -3.61
CA ILE A 72 8.46 -4.49 -3.55
C ILE A 72 7.36 -3.44 -3.45
N PHE A 73 7.55 -2.45 -2.59
CA PHE A 73 6.58 -1.41 -2.36
C PHE A 73 6.43 -0.47 -3.57
N SER A 74 7.54 -0.07 -4.21
CA SER A 74 7.50 0.70 -5.47
C SER A 74 6.79 -0.07 -6.59
N LEU A 75 7.08 -1.36 -6.73
CA LEU A 75 6.41 -2.23 -7.70
C LEU A 75 4.91 -2.34 -7.42
N CYS A 76 4.51 -2.45 -6.15
CA CYS A 76 3.10 -2.49 -5.77
C CYS A 76 2.37 -1.21 -6.18
N ILE A 77 2.95 -0.02 -5.97
CA ILE A 77 2.36 1.24 -6.43
C ILE A 77 2.22 1.26 -7.95
N LEU A 78 3.28 0.89 -8.68
CA LEU A 78 3.28 0.93 -10.15
C LEU A 78 2.29 -0.06 -10.78
N LEU A 79 1.99 -1.18 -10.13
CA LEU A 79 1.03 -2.19 -10.61
C LEU A 79 -0.42 -1.89 -10.19
N SER A 80 -0.62 -1.00 -9.20
CA SER A 80 -1.95 -0.75 -8.64
C SER A 80 -2.66 0.36 -9.41
N SER A 81 -3.98 0.21 -9.59
CA SER A 81 -4.89 1.32 -9.93
C SER A 81 -5.46 1.99 -8.67
N TYR A 82 -5.51 1.24 -7.56
CA TYR A 82 -5.92 1.70 -6.24
C TYR A 82 -4.93 1.17 -5.20
N PHE A 83 -4.27 2.06 -4.49
CA PHE A 83 -3.24 1.73 -3.52
C PHE A 83 -3.73 1.97 -2.10
N ILE A 84 -3.67 0.91 -1.30
CA ILE A 84 -4.04 0.95 0.12
C ILE A 84 -2.75 0.88 0.93
N TYR A 85 -2.47 1.93 1.71
CA TYR A 85 -1.41 1.95 2.70
C TYR A 85 -1.99 1.70 4.09
N ASN A 86 -1.49 0.69 4.79
CA ASN A 86 -2.02 0.23 6.07
C ASN A 86 -0.97 0.39 7.17
N SER A 87 -1.25 1.26 8.14
CA SER A 87 -0.40 1.55 9.31
C SER A 87 -1.16 1.36 10.62
N LEU A 88 -0.43 1.24 11.74
CA LEU A 88 -0.99 1.20 13.08
C LEU A 88 -0.89 2.59 13.72
N GLY A 89 -1.88 2.95 14.52
CA GLY A 89 -1.94 4.21 15.23
C GLY A 89 -2.25 5.40 14.33
N ALA A 90 -1.82 6.58 14.77
CA ALA A 90 -1.95 7.82 14.03
C ALA A 90 -0.90 7.93 12.91
N ILE A 91 -1.07 8.91 12.04
CA ILE A 91 -0.06 9.26 11.05
C ILE A 91 1.14 9.86 11.77
N ASP A 92 2.29 9.21 11.69
CA ASP A 92 3.56 9.67 12.22
C ASP A 92 4.53 10.09 11.09
N GLU A 93 5.64 10.72 11.49
CA GLU A 93 6.67 11.20 10.56
C GLU A 93 7.29 10.05 9.76
N GLN A 94 7.52 8.90 10.41
CA GLN A 94 8.11 7.72 9.76
C GLN A 94 7.24 7.20 8.61
N ALA A 95 5.92 7.11 8.80
CA ALA A 95 5.02 6.64 7.74
C ALA A 95 4.96 7.61 6.56
N ILE A 96 5.10 8.91 6.82
CA ILE A 96 5.20 9.94 5.76
C ILE A 96 6.52 9.78 5.00
N ASP A 97 7.63 9.60 5.70
CA ASP A 97 8.96 9.43 5.09
C ASP A 97 9.04 8.18 4.21
N ASP A 98 8.52 7.05 4.70
CA ASP A 98 8.45 5.79 3.95
C ASP A 98 7.67 5.98 2.64
N LEU A 99 6.52 6.66 2.72
CA LEU A 99 5.69 6.94 1.55
C LEU A 99 6.41 7.90 0.58
N HIS A 100 7.01 8.97 1.10
CA HIS A 100 7.72 9.96 0.29
C HIS A 100 8.89 9.33 -0.48
N LEU A 101 9.69 8.51 0.19
CA LEU A 101 10.85 7.86 -0.40
C LEU A 101 10.46 6.90 -1.53
N VAL A 102 9.37 6.16 -1.35
CA VAL A 102 8.85 5.29 -2.40
C VAL A 102 8.32 6.10 -3.56
N LEU A 103 7.52 7.13 -3.30
CA LEU A 103 7.01 7.99 -4.35
C LEU A 103 8.17 8.54 -5.19
N HIS A 104 9.26 8.96 -4.55
CA HIS A 104 10.45 9.43 -5.24
C HIS A 104 11.10 8.35 -6.14
N LEU A 105 11.11 7.08 -5.73
CA LEU A 105 11.64 6.00 -6.55
C LEU A 105 10.71 5.58 -7.69
N ALA A 106 9.40 5.54 -7.45
CA ALA A 106 8.41 5.30 -8.50
C ALA A 106 8.54 6.37 -9.60
N LYS A 107 8.73 7.65 -9.20
CA LYS A 107 9.06 8.74 -10.12
C LYS A 107 10.34 8.46 -10.90
N HIS A 108 11.42 8.08 -10.23
CA HIS A 108 12.71 7.85 -10.88
C HIS A 108 12.69 6.68 -11.86
N ILE A 109 11.91 5.62 -11.59
CA ILE A 109 11.72 4.48 -12.50
C ILE A 109 10.97 4.91 -13.77
N GLN A 110 9.88 5.69 -13.62
CA GLN A 110 9.09 6.17 -14.76
C GLN A 110 9.87 7.20 -15.61
N VAL A 111 10.64 8.09 -14.98
CA VAL A 111 11.44 9.13 -15.68
C VAL A 111 12.57 8.53 -16.52
N ARG A 112 13.16 7.39 -16.13
CA ARG A 112 14.17 6.70 -16.95
C ARG A 112 13.60 6.08 -18.23
N SER A 113 12.29 5.91 -18.32
CA SER A 113 11.62 5.31 -19.48
C SER A 113 11.33 6.30 -20.62
N ARG A 114 11.42 7.64 -20.40
CA ARG A 114 11.06 8.65 -21.41
C ARG A 114 11.82 9.98 -21.26
N LYS A 115 12.30 10.54 -22.37
CA LYS A 115 12.92 11.89 -22.43
C LYS A 115 11.81 12.95 -22.64
N GLY A 116 11.66 13.91 -21.73
CA GLY A 116 10.67 15.01 -21.75
C GLY A 116 11.05 16.13 -20.77
N SER A 117 10.31 17.24 -20.70
CA SER A 117 10.60 18.37 -19.78
C SER A 117 10.04 18.15 -18.36
N ASP A 118 10.58 18.80 -17.32
CA ASP A 118 10.18 18.56 -15.90
C ASP A 118 8.74 18.93 -15.55
N ALA A 119 8.16 19.93 -16.24
CA ALA A 119 6.77 20.32 -16.04
C ALA A 119 5.79 19.30 -16.63
N GLU A 120 6.10 18.76 -17.82
CA GLU A 120 5.32 17.68 -18.46
C GLU A 120 5.42 16.39 -17.64
N ARG A 121 6.61 16.06 -17.15
CA ARG A 121 6.85 14.89 -16.28
C ARG A 121 5.99 14.90 -15.04
N SER A 122 5.81 16.06 -14.39
CA SER A 122 5.05 16.16 -13.13
C SER A 122 3.55 15.94 -13.33
N SER A 123 3.00 16.46 -14.43
CA SER A 123 1.59 16.30 -14.80
C SER A 123 1.28 14.88 -15.27
N GLU A 124 2.12 14.29 -16.12
CA GLU A 124 1.97 12.91 -16.58
C GLU A 124 2.09 11.91 -15.43
N LEU A 125 3.03 12.15 -14.52
CA LEU A 125 3.25 11.31 -13.35
C LEU A 125 2.01 11.28 -12.44
N ALA A 126 1.35 12.41 -12.23
CA ALA A 126 0.10 12.46 -11.46
C ALA A 126 -1.02 11.61 -12.10
N GLN A 127 -1.03 11.47 -13.43
CA GLN A 127 -2.00 10.65 -14.16
C GLN A 127 -1.75 9.14 -13.98
N HIS A 128 -0.53 8.76 -13.60
CA HIS A 128 -0.13 7.36 -13.44
C HIS A 128 -0.09 6.89 -11.99
N PHE A 129 -0.35 7.76 -11.02
CA PHE A 129 -0.47 7.34 -9.63
C PHE A 129 -1.84 6.72 -9.36
N PRO A 130 -1.90 5.57 -8.66
CA PRO A 130 -3.17 5.01 -8.23
C PRO A 130 -3.92 5.96 -7.31
N ALA A 131 -5.24 5.81 -7.27
CA ALA A 131 -6.04 6.36 -6.19
C ALA A 131 -5.49 5.84 -4.84
N PHE A 132 -5.39 6.73 -3.85
CA PHE A 132 -4.71 6.43 -2.59
C PHE A 132 -5.71 6.35 -1.43
N LEU A 133 -5.60 5.29 -0.62
CA LEU A 133 -6.32 5.13 0.63
C LEU A 133 -5.34 4.79 1.77
N TRP A 134 -5.37 5.61 2.82
CA TRP A 134 -4.64 5.32 4.05
C TRP A 134 -5.57 4.70 5.08
N VAL A 135 -5.30 3.45 5.46
CA VAL A 135 -6.00 2.74 6.52
C VAL A 135 -5.20 2.85 7.81
N LEU A 136 -5.75 3.57 8.79
CA LEU A 136 -5.23 3.67 10.15
C LEU A 136 -5.87 2.58 11.02
N ARG A 137 -5.04 1.65 11.50
CA ARG A 137 -5.45 0.54 12.37
C ARG A 137 -5.22 0.93 13.83
N ASP A 138 -6.07 0.46 14.73
CA ASP A 138 -5.96 0.74 16.17
C ASP A 138 -5.88 2.26 16.46
N PHE A 139 -6.69 3.04 15.75
CA PHE A 139 -6.74 4.49 15.89
C PHE A 139 -7.55 4.86 17.13
N HIS A 140 -6.87 5.37 18.16
CA HIS A 140 -7.47 5.70 19.46
C HIS A 140 -7.71 7.21 19.67
N LEU A 141 -7.26 8.06 18.75
CA LEU A 141 -7.44 9.51 18.87
C LEU A 141 -8.89 9.89 18.51
N ARG A 142 -9.45 10.81 19.27
CA ARG A 142 -10.73 11.42 18.91
C ARG A 142 -10.48 12.45 17.83
N LEU A 143 -11.15 12.29 16.69
CA LEU A 143 -11.19 13.31 15.66
C LEU A 143 -12.08 14.43 16.16
N VAL A 144 -11.47 15.57 16.49
CA VAL A 144 -12.17 16.77 16.91
C VAL A 144 -11.80 17.92 15.98
N ASP A 145 -12.76 18.77 15.67
CA ASP A 145 -12.54 20.00 14.92
C ASP A 145 -11.82 21.06 15.79
N GLU A 146 -11.51 22.21 15.21
CA GLU A 146 -10.86 23.33 15.93
C GLU A 146 -11.68 23.83 17.13
N ARG A 147 -12.97 23.49 17.20
CA ARG A 147 -13.90 23.87 18.27
C ARG A 147 -14.08 22.75 19.30
N GLY A 148 -13.40 21.62 19.14
CA GLY A 148 -13.49 20.46 20.02
C GLY A 148 -14.71 19.56 19.78
N ALA A 149 -15.48 19.79 18.72
CA ALA A 149 -16.61 18.94 18.33
C ALA A 149 -16.12 17.72 17.55
N ALA A 150 -16.80 16.58 17.73
CA ALA A 150 -16.44 15.37 16.98
C ALA A 150 -16.63 15.58 15.47
N VAL A 151 -15.64 15.15 14.69
CA VAL A 151 -15.66 15.14 13.21
C VAL A 151 -16.37 13.89 12.70
#